data_AF-A0A382QQG9-F1
#
_entry.id   AF-A0A382QQG9-F1
#
_cell.length_a   1.000
_cell.length_b   1.000
_cell.length_c   1.000
_cell.angle_alpha   90.00
_cell.angle_beta   90.00
_cell.angle_gamma   90.00
#
_symmetry.space_group_name_H-M   'P 1'
#
loop_
_entity.id
_entity.type
_entity.pdbx_description
1 polymer ?
#
loop_
_entity_poly.entity_id
_entity_poly.type
_entity_poly.pdbx_seq_one_letter_code
_entity_poly.pdbx_strand_id
1 'polypeptide(L)' 'MQTKLTSGSTKFSVNVMHFARALRRAGLPIGTDRLIDALGALEIAGLRSKEDVYWALHGLFVNRPEQRLIFDQGFHI' A
#
# COMPACT_ATOMS: atom_id res chain seq x y z
N MET A 1 -23.40 8.08 18.41
CA MET A 1 -21.94 8.12 18.21
C MET A 1 -21.68 8.42 16.74
N GLN A 2 -21.34 9.66 16.40
CA GLN A 2 -20.99 10.06 15.03
C GLN A 2 -19.47 10.02 14.90
N THR A 3 -18.94 9.31 13.92
CA THR A 3 -17.58 9.54 13.42
C THR A 3 -17.64 9.62 11.90
N LYS A 4 -17.47 10.85 11.42
CA LYS A 4 -17.27 11.21 10.02
C LYS A 4 -16.33 10.19 9.36
N LEU A 5 -16.85 9.43 8.40
CA LEU A 5 -16.02 8.86 7.35
C LEU A 5 -15.32 10.04 6.66
N THR A 6 -14.05 10.26 6.99
CA THR A 6 -13.21 11.22 6.29
C THR A 6 -13.09 10.72 4.86
N SER A 7 -13.71 11.41 3.90
CA SER A 7 -13.72 11.02 2.48
C SER A 7 -12.31 10.77 1.89
N GLY A 8 -11.25 11.26 2.55
CA GLY A 8 -9.85 10.98 2.23
C GLY A 8 -9.37 9.56 2.58
N SER A 9 -9.81 8.97 3.71
CA SER A 9 -9.39 7.62 4.12
C SER A 9 -9.93 6.54 3.17
N THR A 10 -11.21 6.64 2.79
CA THR A 10 -11.82 5.67 1.86
C THR A 10 -11.16 5.68 0.47
N LYS A 11 -10.86 6.86 -0.08
CA LYS A 11 -10.17 6.97 -1.37
C LYS A 11 -8.74 6.42 -1.30
N PHE A 12 -8.05 6.66 -0.19
CA PHE A 12 -6.71 6.14 0.02
C PHE A 12 -6.70 4.61 0.10
N SER A 13 -7.59 3.99 0.89
CA SER A 13 -7.67 2.53 0.98
C SER A 13 -8.00 1.87 -0.36
N VAL A 14 -8.85 2.50 -1.17
CA VAL A 14 -9.15 2.05 -2.55
C VAL A 14 -7.91 2.14 -3.45
N ASN A 15 -7.11 3.21 -3.34
CA ASN A 15 -5.86 3.34 -4.09
C ASN A 15 -4.85 2.25 -3.72
N VAL A 16 -4.69 1.98 -2.42
CA VAL A 16 -3.78 0.91 -1.94
C VAL A 16 -4.27 -0.47 -2.41
N MET A 17 -5.58 -0.74 -2.39
CA MET A 17 -6.16 -1.96 -2.95
C MET A 17 -5.88 -2.10 -4.46
N HIS A 18 -6.08 -1.04 -5.24
CA HIS A 18 -5.79 -1.05 -6.68
C HIS A 18 -4.30 -1.29 -6.95
N PHE A 19 -3.42 -0.66 -6.17
CA PHE A 19 -1.98 -0.84 -6.27
C PHE A 19 -1.57 -2.29 -5.96
N ALA A 20 -2.04 -2.86 -4.85
CA ALA A 20 -1.77 -4.26 -4.50
C ALA A 20 -2.27 -5.23 -5.58
N ARG A 21 -3.43 -4.94 -6.19
CA ARG A 21 -3.95 -5.73 -7.31
C ARG A 21 -3.09 -5.59 -8.58
N ALA A 22 -2.56 -4.41 -8.87
CA ALA A 22 -1.63 -4.21 -9.97
C ALA A 22 -0.34 -4.99 -9.75
N LEU A 23 0.24 -4.92 -8.55
CA LEU A 23 1.43 -5.70 -8.17
C LEU A 23 1.18 -7.21 -8.29
N ARG A 24 0.00 -7.69 -7.87
CA ARG A 24 -0.39 -9.10 -8.03
C ARG A 24 -0.41 -9.54 -9.50
N ARG A 25 -0.91 -8.70 -10.40
CA ARG A 25 -0.89 -8.97 -11.84
C ARG A 25 0.52 -8.94 -12.43
N ALA A 26 1.41 -8.16 -11.85
CA ALA A 26 2.82 -8.08 -12.24
C ALA A 26 3.69 -9.22 -11.67
N GLY A 27 3.11 -10.16 -10.91
CA GLY A 27 3.81 -11.33 -10.38
C GLY A 27 4.27 -11.20 -8.92
N LEU A 28 3.90 -10.12 -8.24
CA LEU A 28 4.19 -9.95 -6.81
C LEU A 28 3.10 -10.59 -5.95
N PRO A 29 3.38 -11.64 -5.15
CA PRO A 29 2.36 -12.34 -4.38
C PRO A 29 1.94 -11.52 -3.15
N ILE A 30 1.07 -10.55 -3.35
CA ILE A 30 0.43 -9.79 -2.27
C ILE A 30 -0.88 -10.49 -1.90
N GLY A 31 -0.86 -11.15 -0.74
CA GLY A 31 -2.05 -11.74 -0.12
C GLY A 31 -2.93 -10.67 0.54
N THR A 32 -4.20 -11.01 0.75
CA THR A 32 -5.16 -10.12 1.44
C THR A 32 -4.68 -9.75 2.84
N ASP A 33 -4.04 -10.68 3.56
CA ASP A 33 -3.55 -10.45 4.92
C ASP A 33 -2.51 -9.32 4.93
N ARG A 34 -1.52 -9.37 4.02
CA ARG A 34 -0.50 -8.31 3.88
C ARG A 34 -1.11 -6.96 3.48
N LEU A 35 -2.20 -6.97 2.72
CA LEU A 35 -2.90 -5.75 2.34
C LEU A 35 -3.63 -5.13 3.54
N ILE A 36 -4.25 -5.94 4.39
CA ILE A 36 -4.88 -5.49 5.64
C ILE A 36 -3.82 -4.93 6.58
N ASP A 37 -2.70 -5.64 6.75
CA ASP A 37 -1.56 -5.19 7.57
C ASP A 37 -1.02 -3.86 7.05
N ALA A 38 -0.92 -3.69 5.73
CA ALA A 38 -0.50 -2.44 5.12
C ALA A 38 -1.47 -1.30 5.41
N LEU A 39 -2.78 -1.50 5.24
CA LEU A 39 -3.77 -0.47 5.55
C LEU A 39 -3.69 -0.05 7.03
N GLY A 40 -3.59 -1.01 7.95
CA GLY A 40 -3.44 -0.72 9.38
C GLY A 40 -2.13 0.02 9.71
N ALA A 41 -1.02 -0.41 9.13
CA ALA A 41 0.27 0.24 9.32
C ALA A 41 0.27 1.69 8.79
N LEU A 42 -0.37 1.93 7.65
CA LEU A 42 -0.49 3.26 7.04
C LEU A 42 -1.38 4.19 7.88
N GLU A 43 -2.45 3.67 8.48
CA GLU A 43 -3.30 4.43 9.41
C GLU A 43 -2.55 4.83 10.69
N ILE A 44 -1.70 3.94 11.22
CA ILE A 44 -0.91 4.19 12.43
C ILE A 44 0.30 5.10 12.14
N ALA A 45 0.97 4.91 11.01
CA ALA A 45 2.19 5.63 10.64
C ALA A 45 1.97 7.12 10.41
N GLY A 46 0.73 7.56 10.17
CA GLY A 46 0.40 8.98 10.02
C GLY A 46 1.16 9.62 8.86
N LEU A 47 1.06 9.01 7.67
CA LEU A 47 1.81 9.39 6.46
C LEU A 47 1.69 10.87 6.16
N ARG A 48 2.81 11.58 6.10
CA ARG A 48 2.86 13.03 5.87
C ARG A 48 3.31 13.36 4.45
N SER A 49 3.86 12.37 3.74
CA SER A 49 4.41 12.51 2.40
C SER A 49 4.24 11.24 1.55
N LYS A 50 4.40 11.39 0.23
CA LYS A 50 4.45 10.25 -0.71
C LYS A 50 5.63 9.31 -0.40
N GLU A 51 6.73 9.86 0.11
CA GLU A 51 7.91 9.09 0.50
C GLU A 51 7.65 8.20 1.72
N ASP A 52 6.91 8.69 2.72
CA ASP A 52 6.51 7.86 3.87
C ASP A 52 5.68 6.66 3.42
N VAL A 53 4.74 6.90 2.48
CA VAL A 53 3.89 5.84 1.90
C VAL A 53 4.75 4.81 1.17
N TYR A 54 5.73 5.29 0.39
CA TYR A 54 6.63 4.44 -0.36
C TYR A 54 7.40 3.51 0.59
N TRP A 55 8.07 4.05 1.61
CA TRP A 55 8.88 3.24 2.52
C TRP A 55 8.03 2.27 3.35
N ALA A 56 6.84 2.68 3.79
CA ALA A 56 5.91 1.82 4.51
C ALA A 56 5.45 0.63 3.64
N LEU A 57 4.98 0.90 2.42
CA LEU A 57 4.52 -0.15 1.50
C LEU A 57 5.68 -1.02 1.01
N HIS A 58 6.85 -0.43 0.74
CA HIS A 58 8.04 -1.16 0.33
C HIS A 58 8.45 -2.16 1.41
N GLY A 59 8.51 -1.75 2.68
CA GLY A 59 8.86 -2.64 3.79
C GLY A 59 7.90 -3.82 3.98
N LEU A 60 6.62 -3.66 3.64
CA LEU A 60 5.60 -4.71 3.79
C LEU A 60 5.50 -5.63 2.56
N PHE A 61 5.65 -5.06 1.36
CA PHE A 61 5.42 -5.79 0.11
C PHE A 61 6.70 -6.39 -0.47
N VAL A 62 7.86 -5.79 -0.22
CA VAL A 62 9.15 -6.20 -0.80
C VAL A 62 9.96 -6.99 0.22
N ASN A 63 10.05 -8.30 0.01
CA ASN A 63 10.83 -9.22 0.84
C ASN A 63 12.05 -9.78 0.11
N ARG A 64 12.10 -9.66 -1.23
CA ARG A 64 13.18 -10.19 -2.07
C ARG A 64 13.66 -9.11 -3.05
N PRO A 65 14.94 -9.09 -3.45
CA PRO A 65 15.48 -8.08 -4.37
C PRO A 65 14.72 -7.99 -5.70
N GLU A 66 14.30 -9.13 -6.25
CA GLU A 66 13.51 -9.21 -7.49
C GLU A 66 12.14 -8.51 -7.41
N GLN A 67 11.57 -8.43 -6.20
CA GLN A 67 10.29 -7.79 -5.94
C GLN A 67 10.39 -6.26 -5.96
N ARG A 68 11.58 -5.73 -5.65
CA ARG A 68 11.84 -4.29 -5.61
C ARG A 68 11.62 -3.65 -6.97
N LEU A 69 12.12 -4.26 -8.03
CA LEU A 69 11.94 -3.73 -9.39
C LEU A 69 10.46 -3.63 -9.80
N ILE A 70 9.66 -4.65 -9.47
CA ILE A 70 8.23 -4.68 -9.77
C ILE A 70 7.48 -3.63 -8.93
N PHE A 71 7.84 -3.51 -7.66
CA PHE A 71 7.26 -2.52 -6.76
C PHE A 71 7.59 -1.08 -7.20
N ASP A 72 8.86 -0.81 -7.46
CA ASP A 72 9.37 0.51 -7.86
C ASP A 72 8.70 0.94 -9.17
N GLN A 73 8.63 0.06 -10.16
CA GLN A 73 7.88 0.32 -11.39
C GLN A 73 6.40 0.61 -11.07
N GLY A 74 5.74 -0.25 -10.30
CA GLY A 74 4.33 -0.08 -9.96
C GLY A 74 4.01 1.25 -9.27
N PHE A 75 4.91 1.75 -8.42
CA PHE A 75 4.68 2.95 -7.61
C PHE A 75 4.94 4.27 -8.39
N HIS A 76 5.69 4.19 -9.49
CA HIS A 76 6.04 5.36 -10.32
C HIS A 76 5.10 5.57 -11.53
N ILE A 77 4.11 4.69 -11.75
CA ILE A 77 3.08 4.83 -12.80
C ILE A 77 1.88 5.62 -12.26
#